data_AF-A0A4V3H2S3-F1
#
_entry.id   AF-A0A4V3H2S3-F1
#
_cell.length_a   1.000
_cell.length_b   1.000
_cell.length_c   1.000
_cell.angle_alpha   90.00
_cell.angle_beta   90.00
_cell.angle_gamma   90.00
#
_symmetry.space_group_name_H-M   'P 1'
#
loop_
_entity.id
_entity.type
_entity.pdbx_description
1 polymer ?
#
loop_
_entity_poly.entity_id
_entity_poly.type
_entity_poly.pdbx_seq_one_letter_code
_entity_poly.pdbx_strand_id
1 'polypeptide(L)'
;MINLTEKPPDLVAMDIKMTIPQTEIFDFLQKKGYEIKGFPIHWEAVEEMLVSEPAGTWHTFTATKEGENQSPENQFLIVFKKEIKTLLKEIA
;
A
#
# COMPACT_ATOMS: atom_id res chain seq x y z
N MET A 1 -11.39 -10.64 12.31
CA MET A 1 -12.76 -10.37 12.79
C MET A 1 -13.56 -9.89 11.59
N ILE A 2 -14.65 -10.57 11.22
CA ILE A 2 -15.49 -10.23 10.07
C ILE A 2 -16.70 -9.46 10.64
N ASN A 3 -16.86 -8.21 10.23
CA ASN A 3 -18.03 -7.42 10.60
C ASN A 3 -18.99 -7.39 9.40
N LEU A 4 -20.23 -7.84 9.63
CA LEU A 4 -21.32 -7.74 8.66
C LEU A 4 -22.18 -6.55 9.09
N THR A 5 -22.34 -5.56 8.20
CA THR A 5 -23.20 -4.39 8.46
C THR A 5 -24.35 -4.42 7.47
N GLU A 6 -25.59 -4.47 7.95
CA GLU A 6 -26.77 -4.47 7.09
C GLU A 6 -26.88 -3.12 6.34
N LYS A 7 -26.72 -3.16 5.02
CA LYS A 7 -27.00 -2.06 4.09
C LYS A 7 -28.15 -2.50 3.14
N PRO A 8 -28.93 -1.56 2.58
CA PRO A 8 -30.11 -1.84 1.74
C PRO A 8 -29.80 -2.81 0.56
N PRO A 9 -30.82 -3.48 0.00
CA PRO A 9 -30.96 -4.95 0.00
C PRO A 9 -30.02 -5.76 -0.92
N ASP A 10 -29.10 -5.13 -1.64
CA ASP A 10 -28.27 -5.81 -2.66
C ASP A 10 -26.76 -5.73 -2.41
N LEU A 11 -26.31 -5.22 -1.25
CA LEU A 11 -24.89 -5.08 -0.92
C LEU A 11 -24.55 -5.72 0.44
N VAL A 12 -24.04 -6.96 0.39
CA VAL A 12 -23.33 -7.55 1.53
C VAL A 12 -21.96 -6.88 1.63
N ALA A 13 -21.81 -5.93 2.55
CA ALA A 13 -20.52 -5.33 2.86
C ALA A 13 -19.73 -6.26 3.80
N MET A 14 -18.58 -6.75 3.33
CA MET A 14 -17.67 -7.60 4.10
C MET A 14 -16.40 -6.81 4.46
N ASP A 15 -16.18 -6.60 5.76
CA ASP A 15 -14.93 -6.01 6.27
C ASP A 15 -14.00 -7.10 6.81
N ILE A 16 -12.80 -7.23 6.23
CA ILE A 16 -11.74 -8.12 6.71
C ILE A 16 -10.61 -7.29 7.33
N LYS A 17 -10.41 -7.45 8.64
CA LYS A 17 -9.21 -6.96 9.34
C LYS A 17 -8.25 -8.11 9.60
N MET A 18 -7.01 -7.95 9.14
CA MET A 18 -5.91 -8.89 9.33
C MET A 18 -4.60 -8.16 9.60
N THR A 19 -3.72 -8.82 10.35
CA THR A 19 -2.34 -8.38 10.59
C THR A 19 -1.43 -9.28 9.77
N ILE A 20 -0.74 -8.72 8.78
CA ILE A 20 0.18 -9.47 7.91
C ILE A 20 1.59 -8.99 8.23
N PRO A 21 2.55 -9.89 8.50
CA PRO A 21 3.96 -9.55 8.59
C PRO A 21 4.48 -8.91 7.30
N GLN A 22 5.34 -7.90 7.43
CA GLN A 22 5.94 -7.22 6.27
C GLN A 22 6.66 -8.19 5.32
N THR A 23 7.31 -9.22 5.86
CA THR A 23 8.00 -10.26 5.08
C THR A 23 7.04 -11.02 4.16
N GLU A 24 5.82 -11.33 4.62
CA GLU A 24 4.83 -12.02 3.80
C GLU A 24 4.30 -11.13 2.67
N ILE A 25 4.22 -9.80 2.91
CA ILE A 25 3.89 -8.83 1.86
C ILE A 25 4.99 -8.82 0.79
N PHE A 26 6.26 -8.87 1.20
CA PHE A 26 7.39 -8.92 0.28
C PHE A 26 7.37 -10.21 -0.55
N ASP A 27 7.19 -11.35 0.09
CA ASP A 27 7.10 -12.65 -0.59
C ASP A 27 5.96 -12.67 -1.60
N PHE A 28 4.80 -12.11 -1.24
CA PHE A 28 3.65 -11.99 -2.15
C PHE A 28 3.99 -11.14 -3.39
N LEU A 29 4.59 -9.97 -3.19
CA LEU A 29 4.97 -9.06 -4.28
C LEU A 29 6.07 -9.67 -5.16
N GLN A 30 7.06 -10.33 -4.57
CA GLN A 30 8.11 -11.02 -5.32
C GLN A 30 7.55 -12.16 -6.18
N LYS A 31 6.61 -12.95 -5.66
CA LYS A 31 5.89 -13.98 -6.45
C LYS A 31 5.11 -13.39 -7.62
N LYS A 32 4.68 -12.13 -7.54
CA LYS A 32 4.03 -11.38 -8.61
C LYS A 32 5.02 -10.73 -9.60
N GLY A 33 6.33 -10.93 -9.41
CA GLY A 33 7.38 -10.42 -10.30
C GLY A 33 7.87 -9.02 -9.96
N TYR A 34 7.60 -8.53 -8.76
CA TYR A 34 8.15 -7.25 -8.29
C TYR A 34 9.51 -7.45 -7.60
N GLU A 35 10.43 -6.54 -7.87
CA GLU A 35 11.67 -6.39 -7.13
C GLU A 35 11.45 -5.43 -5.95
N ILE A 36 11.87 -5.83 -4.74
CA ILE A 36 11.75 -5.02 -3.53
C ILE A 36 13.07 -4.32 -3.25
N LYS A 37 13.05 -2.99 -3.19
CA LYS A 37 14.24 -2.16 -2.95
C LYS A 37 13.98 -1.14 -1.85
N GLY A 38 14.99 -0.86 -1.04
CA GLY A 38 14.94 0.23 -0.08
C GLY A 38 14.81 1.58 -0.79
N PHE A 39 13.96 2.46 -0.28
CA PHE A 39 13.70 3.76 -0.85
C PHE A 39 13.39 4.77 0.27
N PRO A 40 14.21 5.80 0.47
CA PRO A 40 13.86 6.91 1.34
C PRO A 40 12.90 7.86 0.62
N ILE A 41 11.79 8.20 1.27
CA ILE A 41 10.89 9.27 0.83
C ILE A 41 11.23 10.51 1.63
N HIS A 42 11.63 11.57 0.93
CA HIS A 42 11.92 12.87 1.52
C HIS A 42 10.76 13.83 1.30
N TRP A 43 10.43 14.63 2.31
CA TRP A 43 9.55 15.78 2.16
C TRP A 43 10.26 17.02 2.70
N GLU A 44 10.04 18.14 2.01
CA GLU A 44 10.59 19.43 2.39
C GLU A 44 9.82 20.01 3.57
N ALA A 45 10.43 20.99 4.24
CA ALA A 45 9.72 21.75 5.24
C ALA A 45 8.63 22.59 4.55
N VAL A 46 7.42 22.56 5.09
CA VAL A 46 6.30 23.34 4.59
C VAL A 46 5.92 24.37 5.66
N GLU A 47 5.98 25.64 5.28
CA GLU A 47 5.50 26.76 6.09
C GLU A 47 4.26 27.36 5.45
N GLU A 48 3.13 27.22 6.13
CA GLU A 48 1.83 27.76 5.75
C GLU A 48 1.26 28.64 6.86
N MET A 49 0.16 29.34 6.59
CA MET A 49 -0.39 30.37 7.49
C MET A 49 -0.74 29.85 8.90
N LEU A 50 -1.05 28.56 9.04
CA LEU A 50 -1.40 27.91 10.32
C LEU A 50 -0.62 26.61 10.59
N VAL A 51 0.25 26.19 9.68
CA VAL A 51 0.91 24.88 9.72
C VAL A 51 2.39 25.06 9.43
N SER A 52 3.23 24.55 10.33
CA SER A 52 4.67 24.44 10.16
C SER A 52 5.03 22.96 10.25
N GLU A 53 5.32 22.36 9.10
CA GLU A 53 5.74 20.97 9.01
C GLU A 53 7.25 20.92 8.77
N PRO A 54 8.03 20.27 9.65
CA PRO A 54 9.46 20.13 9.46
C PRO A 54 9.77 19.17 8.31
N ALA A 55 10.90 19.40 7.66
CA ALA A 55 11.45 18.45 6.70
C ALA A 55 11.64 17.08 7.36
N GLY A 56 11.46 16.01 6.60
CA GLY A 56 11.60 14.67 7.13
C GLY A 56 11.94 13.64 6.07
N THR A 57 12.34 12.47 6.56
CA THR A 57 12.70 11.33 5.75
C THR A 57 12.03 10.10 6.31
N TRP A 58 11.33 9.37 5.46
CA TRP A 58 10.73 8.09 5.78
C TRP A 58 11.45 6.99 5.00
N HIS A 59 12.18 6.14 5.71
CA HIS A 59 12.81 4.97 5.12
C HIS A 59 11.76 3.88 4.90
N THR A 60 11.53 3.54 3.64
CA THR A 60 10.53 2.55 3.24
C THR A 60 11.09 1.65 2.13
N PHE A 61 10.23 0.86 1.53
CA PHE A 61 10.54 0.01 0.39
C PHE A 61 9.62 0.31 -0.79
N THR A 62 10.13 0.12 -1.99
CA THR A 62 9.35 0.17 -3.23
C THR A 62 9.27 -1.23 -3.83
N ALA A 63 8.21 -1.48 -4.59
CA ALA A 63 8.01 -2.68 -5.37
C ALA A 63 7.92 -2.30 -6.85
N THR A 64 8.95 -2.63 -7.63
CA THR A 64 9.10 -2.21 -9.04
C THR A 64 9.18 -3.41 -9.96
N LYS A 65 8.58 -3.34 -11.14
CA LYS A 65 8.87 -4.29 -12.22
C LYS A 65 10.15 -3.93 -12.96
N GLU A 66 10.61 -4.83 -13.82
CA GLU A 66 11.79 -4.61 -14.66
C GLU A 66 11.64 -3.31 -15.48
N GLY A 67 12.61 -2.41 -15.37
CA GLY A 67 12.63 -1.12 -16.05
C GLY A 67 11.84 0.01 -15.36
N GLU A 68 11.12 -0.26 -14.27
CA GLU A 68 10.45 0.80 -13.49
C GLU A 68 11.42 1.50 -12.53
N ASN A 69 11.32 2.83 -12.45
CA ASN A 69 12.09 3.64 -11.50
C ASN A 69 11.41 3.62 -10.12
N GLN A 70 12.20 3.69 -9.04
CA GLN A 70 11.67 3.83 -7.68
C GLN A 70 11.00 5.21 -7.50
N SER A 71 9.81 5.24 -6.89
CA SER A 71 9.08 6.47 -6.62
C SER A 71 8.14 6.30 -5.41
N PRO A 72 7.62 7.40 -4.84
CA PRO A 72 6.62 7.30 -3.78
C PRO A 72 5.37 6.52 -4.19
N GLU A 73 5.03 6.51 -5.49
CA GLU A 73 3.82 5.89 -6.03
C GLU A 73 3.90 4.36 -6.11
N ASN A 74 5.13 3.82 -6.11
CA ASN A 74 5.40 2.39 -6.08
C ASN A 74 5.93 1.92 -4.71
N GLN A 75 5.66 2.69 -3.66
CA GLN A 75 5.83 2.23 -2.28
C GLN A 75 5.10 0.90 -2.07
N PHE A 76 5.75 -0.05 -1.38
CA PHE A 76 5.33 -1.46 -1.38
C PHE A 76 3.90 -1.71 -0.87
N LEU A 77 3.41 -0.94 0.11
CA LEU A 77 2.03 -1.06 0.62
C LEU A 77 1.01 -0.53 -0.40
N ILE A 78 1.35 0.51 -1.15
CA ILE A 78 0.50 1.02 -2.24
C ILE A 78 0.35 -0.05 -3.33
N VAL A 79 1.47 -0.65 -3.75
CA VAL A 79 1.48 -1.72 -4.75
C VAL A 79 0.73 -2.94 -4.23
N PHE A 80 0.98 -3.37 -2.99
CA PHE A 80 0.26 -4.48 -2.36
C PHE A 80 -1.26 -4.24 -2.32
N LYS A 81 -1.70 -3.04 -1.93
CA LYS A 81 -3.12 -2.69 -1.92
C LYS A 81 -3.74 -2.75 -3.30
N LYS A 82 -3.01 -2.35 -4.36
CA LYS A 82 -3.48 -2.46 -5.75
C LYS A 82 -3.62 -3.93 -6.15
N GLU A 83 -2.61 -4.76 -5.90
CA GLU A 83 -2.62 -6.20 -6.22
C GLU A 83 -3.73 -6.97 -5.50
N ILE A 84 -3.93 -6.74 -4.20
CA ILE A 84 -5.02 -7.38 -3.46
C ILE A 84 -6.39 -6.96 -3.99
N LYS A 85 -6.57 -5.68 -4.34
CA LYS A 85 -7.83 -5.22 -4.96
C LYS A 85 -8.08 -5.90 -6.30
N THR A 86 -7.04 -6.09 -7.11
CA THR A 86 -7.16 -6.82 -8.38
C THR A 86 -7.52 -8.28 -8.13
N LEU A 87 -6.83 -8.95 -7.22
CA LEU A 87 -7.12 -10.34 -6.83
C LEU A 87 -8.57 -10.52 -6.36
N LEU A 88 -9.07 -9.62 -5.52
CA LEU A 88 -10.45 -9.70 -5.02
C LEU A 88 -11.49 -9.43 -6.11
N LYS A 89 -11.17 -8.61 -7.12
CA LYS A 89 -12.04 -8.39 -8.28
C LYS A 89 -12.10 -9.59 -9.23
N GLU A 90 -11.06 -10.42 -9.28
CA GLU A 90 -11.06 -11.65 -10.09
C GLU A 90 -11.95 -12.75 -9.49
N ILE A 91 -12.24 -12.66 -8.19
CA ILE A 91 -13.04 -13.65 -7.45
C ILE A 91 -14.53 -13.25 -7.38
N ALA A 92 -14.84 -11.98 -7.63
CA ALA A 92 -16.21 -11.41 -7.60
C ALA A 92 -16.87 -11.47 -8.98
#